data_AF-A0A4Y7SYY5-F1
#
_entry.id   AF-A0A4Y7SYY5-F1
#
_cell.length_a   1.000
_cell.length_b   1.000
_cell.length_c   1.000
_cell.angle_alpha   90.00
_cell.angle_beta   90.00
_cell.angle_gamma   90.00
#
_symmetry.space_group_name_H-M   'P 1'
#
loop_
_entity.id
_entity.type
_entity.pdbx_description
1 polymer ?
#
loop_
_entity_poly.entity_id
_entity_poly.type
_entity_poly.pdbx_seq_one_letter_code
_entity_poly.pdbx_strand_id
1 'polypeptide(L)'
;MSQDPFALPFEANDASSAQEIQEIQPTPLDPMQTLQQVNSEIKELEDRLAALYDVRKKLQGTAQELQSGQDRFPALHVADAPLLLTIICRKWRNAALDERRLWTRLHIVAEPEEYTPQDGASTLPNWQEVNNRAAEGQLTLIKLYISRSGSLSLSISVKDLIPGNTAGTPSPTLSYVSTLLPRLNHLLWSQSNTLNKLLSCFPTDKFRCLESLRFEWTPDTSDKPLPAIILAPNLHEVEIHRMASRATDLPLKWEQLTRLALFNKPRWRPDIPQMLDLLKRCPRLQECRVVMSGERASAHSCESSGPNTHSRTLMGQHLVLQHVRKLAIEHAECIGSWLGHNTFPALADLTMLGCSNGMEGCWTCLPSFIRHNASYLTRLEHLALESGHYTPRTLVYCLPQLPRLRSLVLEDLESARVYKSEDKTNDSPWFDERMLTKMTP
;
A
#
# COMPACT_ATOMS: atom_id res chain seq x y z
N MET A 1 45.95 68.50 41.12
CA MET A 1 46.67 69.06 39.95
C MET A 1 47.13 67.89 39.10
N SER A 2 46.34 67.55 38.09
CA SER A 2 46.49 66.37 37.24
C SER A 2 47.01 66.84 35.89
N GLN A 3 48.25 66.46 35.56
CA GLN A 3 48.90 66.75 34.29
C GLN A 3 48.46 65.71 33.26
N ASP A 4 47.95 66.21 32.14
CA ASP A 4 47.40 65.45 31.02
C ASP A 4 48.55 64.79 30.23
N PRO A 5 48.62 63.45 30.15
CA PRO A 5 49.68 62.74 29.43
C PRO A 5 49.50 62.74 27.90
N PHE A 6 48.49 63.42 27.36
CA PHE A 6 48.21 63.46 25.91
C PHE A 6 48.70 64.72 25.19
N ALA A 7 49.46 65.59 25.85
CA ALA A 7 50.11 66.74 25.21
C ALA A 7 51.52 66.37 24.70
N LEU A 8 51.59 65.51 23.68
CA LEU A 8 52.79 65.38 22.85
C LEU A 8 52.53 66.02 21.48
N PRO A 9 53.53 66.70 20.90
CA PRO A 9 53.36 67.46 19.67
C PRO A 9 53.13 66.51 18.49
N PHE A 10 52.24 66.89 17.59
CA PHE A 10 52.16 66.36 16.24
C PHE A 10 53.47 66.67 15.52
N GLU A 11 54.48 65.81 15.71
CA GLU A 11 55.65 65.76 14.84
C GLU A 11 55.21 65.17 13.49
N ALA A 12 55.70 65.81 12.44
CA ALA A 12 55.28 65.69 11.07
C ALA A 12 55.06 64.24 10.62
N ASN A 13 53.92 64.02 9.96
CA ASN A 13 53.78 62.96 8.98
C ASN A 13 54.81 63.25 7.87
N ASP A 14 56.05 62.84 8.08
CA ASP A 14 57.03 62.72 7.01
C ASP A 14 56.44 61.74 5.99
N ALA A 15 56.02 62.30 4.87
CA ALA A 15 55.60 61.52 3.72
C ALA A 15 56.76 60.59 3.36
N SER A 16 56.53 59.28 3.45
CA SER A 16 57.50 58.25 3.11
C SER A 16 58.19 58.62 1.81
N SER A 17 59.53 58.60 1.81
CA SER A 17 60.30 59.01 0.64
C SER A 17 59.89 58.17 -0.57
N ALA A 18 59.91 58.74 -1.77
CA ALA A 18 59.53 58.04 -3.00
C ALA A 18 60.34 56.73 -3.23
N GLN A 19 61.46 56.57 -2.52
CA GLN A 19 62.33 55.40 -2.55
C GLN A 19 61.84 54.27 -1.61
N GLU A 20 61.33 54.59 -0.41
CA GLU A 20 60.71 53.59 0.50
C GLU A 20 59.40 53.03 -0.05
N ILE A 21 58.63 53.85 -0.80
CA ILE A 21 57.41 53.40 -1.48
C ILE A 21 57.74 52.41 -2.61
N GLN A 22 58.94 52.50 -3.22
CA GLN A 22 59.40 51.54 -4.23
C GLN A 22 59.95 50.24 -3.62
N GLU A 23 60.52 50.28 -2.41
CA GLU A 23 61.04 49.07 -1.73
C GLU A 23 59.94 48.20 -1.08
N ILE A 24 58.76 48.75 -0.79
CA ILE A 24 57.60 47.97 -0.29
C ILE A 24 56.87 47.22 -1.44
N GLN A 25 57.35 47.31 -2.69
CA GLN A 25 56.97 46.35 -3.73
C GLN A 25 58.12 45.39 -4.00
N PRO A 26 57.98 44.16 -3.46
CA PRO A 26 57.37 43.15 -4.31
C PRO A 26 56.38 42.24 -3.57
N THR A 27 55.23 42.00 -4.21
CA THR A 27 54.35 40.81 -4.08
C THR A 27 53.79 40.52 -2.67
N PRO A 28 52.45 40.41 -2.60
CA PRO A 28 51.97 39.10 -3.02
C PRO A 28 50.84 39.29 -4.04
N LEU A 29 51.11 38.86 -5.28
CA LEU A 29 50.06 38.46 -6.23
C LEU A 29 49.24 37.27 -5.69
N ASP A 30 49.63 36.73 -4.54
CA ASP A 30 49.15 35.47 -4.01
C ASP A 30 47.89 35.54 -3.11
N PRO A 31 47.53 36.58 -2.33
CA PRO A 31 46.38 36.52 -1.44
C PRO A 31 45.07 36.77 -2.19
N MET A 32 45.09 37.62 -3.23
CA MET A 32 43.92 37.78 -4.09
C MET A 32 43.68 36.52 -4.93
N GLN A 33 44.73 35.88 -5.44
CA GLN A 33 44.62 34.61 -6.15
C GLN A 33 44.17 33.48 -5.21
N THR A 34 44.77 33.39 -4.01
CA THR A 34 44.36 32.45 -2.96
C THR A 34 42.90 32.68 -2.54
N LEU A 35 42.47 33.94 -2.35
CA LEU A 35 41.10 34.25 -1.96
C LEU A 35 40.10 33.95 -3.10
N GLN A 36 40.48 34.20 -4.35
CA GLN A 36 39.69 33.77 -5.52
C GLN A 36 39.58 32.25 -5.60
N GLN A 37 40.67 31.53 -5.34
CA GLN A 37 40.70 30.07 -5.31
C GLN A 37 39.80 29.52 -4.19
N VAL A 38 39.93 30.04 -2.96
CA VAL A 38 39.08 29.64 -1.83
C VAL A 38 37.60 29.92 -2.10
N ASN A 39 37.27 31.07 -2.68
CA ASN A 39 35.88 31.38 -3.05
C ASN A 39 35.34 30.42 -4.13
N SER A 40 36.18 29.99 -5.08
CA SER A 40 35.78 29.00 -6.08
C SER A 40 35.54 27.62 -5.46
N GLU A 41 36.36 27.21 -4.49
CA GLU A 41 36.20 25.95 -3.77
C GLU A 41 34.97 25.95 -2.86
N ILE A 42 34.70 27.06 -2.16
CA ILE A 42 33.47 27.25 -1.37
C ILE A 42 32.24 27.07 -2.27
N LYS A 43 32.23 27.70 -3.44
CA LYS A 43 31.13 27.57 -4.39
C LYS A 43 30.94 26.13 -4.88
N GLU A 44 32.02 25.43 -5.23
CA GLU A 44 31.95 24.02 -5.63
C GLU A 44 31.36 23.13 -4.52
N LEU A 45 31.78 23.37 -3.26
CA LEU A 45 31.26 22.64 -2.11
C LEU A 45 29.79 22.95 -1.85
N GLU A 46 29.36 24.20 -2.00
CA GLU A 46 27.94 24.59 -1.90
C GLU A 46 27.09 23.91 -2.97
N ASP A 47 27.55 23.89 -4.22
CA ASP A 47 26.87 23.21 -5.34
C ASP A 47 26.77 21.70 -5.09
N ARG A 48 27.85 21.08 -4.58
CA ARG A 48 27.88 19.65 -4.24
C ARG A 48 26.97 19.33 -3.05
N LEU A 49 26.91 20.21 -2.05
CA LEU A 49 26.01 20.09 -0.91
C LEU A 49 24.54 20.19 -1.36
N ALA A 50 24.22 21.15 -2.24
CA ALA A 50 22.89 21.31 -2.82
C ALA A 50 22.46 20.06 -3.60
N ALA A 51 23.34 19.51 -4.44
CA ALA A 51 23.08 18.25 -5.16
C ALA A 51 22.82 17.07 -4.21
N LEU A 52 23.57 16.96 -3.11
CA LEU A 52 23.34 15.93 -2.10
C LEU A 52 22.01 16.14 -1.35
N TYR A 53 21.60 17.38 -1.08
CA TYR A 53 20.29 17.67 -0.50
C TYR A 53 19.15 17.30 -1.45
N ASP A 54 19.30 17.54 -2.75
CA ASP A 54 18.30 17.12 -3.74
C ASP A 54 18.19 15.60 -3.85
N VAL A 55 19.33 14.89 -3.84
CA VAL A 55 19.34 13.43 -3.76
C VAL A 55 18.66 12.95 -2.49
N ARG A 56 18.97 13.56 -1.33
CA ARG A 56 18.31 13.24 -0.06
C ARG A 56 16.81 13.50 -0.12
N LYS A 57 16.36 14.62 -0.69
CA LYS A 57 14.94 14.96 -0.83
C LYS A 57 14.22 13.96 -1.74
N LYS A 58 14.85 13.55 -2.83
CA LYS A 58 14.34 12.49 -3.72
C LYS A 58 14.25 11.13 -3.01
N LEU A 59 15.27 10.78 -2.22
CA LEU A 59 15.28 9.57 -1.39
C LEU A 59 14.24 9.63 -0.26
N GLN A 60 13.98 10.81 0.31
CA GLN A 60 12.92 11.00 1.30
C GLN A 60 11.53 10.91 0.65
N GLY A 61 11.33 11.47 -0.54
CA GLY A 61 10.10 11.31 -1.31
C GLY A 61 9.82 9.84 -1.64
N THR A 62 10.81 9.12 -2.16
CA THR A 62 10.69 7.67 -2.38
C THR A 62 10.54 6.89 -1.09
N ALA A 63 11.20 7.27 0.01
CA ALA A 63 10.97 6.65 1.32
C ALA A 63 9.55 6.90 1.83
N GLN A 64 8.95 8.06 1.54
CA GLN A 64 7.60 8.43 1.94
C GLN A 64 6.55 7.74 1.06
N GLU A 65 6.81 7.55 -0.24
CA GLU A 65 6.02 6.68 -1.13
C GLU A 65 6.14 5.20 -0.73
N LEU A 66 7.32 4.77 -0.26
CA LEU A 66 7.49 3.45 0.35
C LEU A 66 6.75 3.35 1.69
N GLN A 67 6.56 4.45 2.42
CA GLN A 67 5.77 4.50 3.66
C GLN A 67 4.26 4.54 3.40
N SER A 68 3.78 5.16 2.31
CA SER A 68 2.37 5.05 1.91
C SER A 68 2.04 3.62 1.45
N GLY A 69 3.03 2.89 0.95
CA GLY A 69 3.03 1.43 0.85
C GLY A 69 3.30 0.71 2.18
N GLN A 70 2.60 1.06 3.27
CA GLN A 70 2.75 0.51 4.64
C GLN A 70 2.80 -1.04 4.74
N ASP A 71 2.38 -1.72 3.68
CA ASP A 71 2.38 -3.17 3.55
C ASP A 71 3.63 -3.78 2.86
N ARG A 72 4.65 -3.00 2.44
CA ARG A 72 5.80 -3.59 1.75
C ARG A 72 6.69 -4.37 2.73
N PHE A 73 6.79 -5.68 2.48
CA PHE A 73 7.76 -6.55 3.14
C PHE A 73 9.13 -6.35 2.49
N PRO A 74 10.22 -6.14 3.25
CA PRO A 74 11.54 -5.94 2.67
C PRO A 74 11.97 -7.20 1.93
N ALA A 75 12.45 -7.06 0.71
CA ALA A 75 13.07 -8.17 0.00
C ALA A 75 14.44 -8.43 0.62
N LEU A 76 14.98 -9.62 0.40
CA LEU A 76 16.34 -9.99 0.80
C LEU A 76 17.36 -9.36 -0.17
N HIS A 77 17.28 -8.04 -0.34
CA HIS A 77 18.08 -7.23 -1.26
C HIS A 77 18.85 -6.17 -0.49
N VAL A 78 20.08 -5.87 -0.92
CA VAL A 78 20.99 -4.94 -0.20
C VAL A 78 20.45 -3.52 -0.16
N ALA A 79 19.59 -3.14 -1.12
CA ALA A 79 18.92 -1.83 -1.13
C ALA A 79 17.75 -1.71 -0.15
N ASP A 80 17.27 -2.82 0.43
CA ASP A 80 16.14 -2.81 1.37
C ASP A 80 16.66 -2.82 2.82
N ALA A 81 16.00 -2.08 3.70
CA ALA A 81 16.26 -2.17 5.14
C ALA A 81 15.78 -3.54 5.68
N PRO A 82 16.48 -4.15 6.65
CA PRO A 82 17.63 -3.64 7.39
C PRO A 82 18.99 -3.82 6.71
N LEU A 83 19.09 -4.59 5.62
CA LEU A 83 20.38 -4.91 4.99
C LEU A 83 21.13 -3.65 4.53
N LEU A 84 20.42 -2.68 3.95
CA LEU A 84 20.99 -1.39 3.58
C LEU A 84 21.69 -0.70 4.77
N LEU A 85 21.07 -0.72 5.96
CA LEU A 85 21.63 -0.10 7.15
C LEU A 85 22.92 -0.77 7.61
N THR A 86 23.12 -2.05 7.26
CA THR A 86 24.34 -2.80 7.60
C THR A 86 25.55 -2.42 6.75
N ILE A 87 25.37 -1.73 5.62
CA ILE A 87 26.48 -1.38 4.72
C ILE A 87 26.87 0.10 4.74
N ILE A 88 26.04 1.00 5.27
CA ILE A 88 26.28 2.46 5.27
C ILE A 88 27.52 2.84 6.09
N CYS A 89 27.52 2.58 7.39
CA CYS A 89 28.67 2.85 8.27
C CYS A 89 28.61 1.97 9.53
N ARG A 90 29.70 1.93 10.30
CA ARG A 90 29.80 1.06 11.50
C ARG A 90 28.69 1.33 12.53
N LYS A 91 28.35 2.60 12.77
CA LYS A 91 27.33 2.98 13.74
C LYS A 91 25.95 2.45 13.33
N TRP A 92 25.58 2.62 12.07
CA TRP A 92 24.29 2.17 11.53
C TRP A 92 24.21 0.65 11.46
N ARG A 93 25.33 -0.01 11.09
CA ARG A 93 25.44 -1.46 11.13
C ARG A 93 25.17 -2.00 12.53
N ASN A 94 25.83 -1.47 13.55
CA ASN A 94 25.61 -1.93 14.93
C ASN A 94 24.15 -1.71 15.35
N ALA A 95 23.60 -0.51 15.12
CA ALA A 95 22.21 -0.21 15.44
C ALA A 95 21.23 -1.17 14.73
N ALA A 96 21.45 -1.48 13.45
CA ALA A 96 20.62 -2.40 12.70
C ALA A 96 20.74 -3.85 13.21
N LEU A 97 21.95 -4.28 13.59
CA LEU A 97 22.18 -5.63 14.11
C LEU A 97 21.67 -5.82 15.55
N ASP A 98 21.66 -4.76 16.36
CA ASP A 98 21.17 -4.77 17.74
C ASP A 98 19.63 -4.66 17.80
N GLU A 99 19.00 -3.94 16.86
CA GLU A 99 17.55 -3.78 16.81
C GLU A 99 16.84 -4.97 16.13
N ARG A 100 16.47 -5.97 16.94
CA ARG A 100 15.80 -7.20 16.48
C ARG A 100 14.49 -6.95 15.74
N ARG A 101 13.76 -5.87 16.05
CA ARG A 101 12.47 -5.56 15.43
C ARG A 101 12.59 -5.26 13.94
N LEU A 102 13.75 -4.82 13.47
CA LEU A 102 13.98 -4.58 12.04
C LEU A 102 14.02 -5.87 11.22
N TRP A 103 14.19 -7.03 11.86
CA TRP A 103 14.35 -8.33 11.22
C TRP A 103 13.08 -9.20 11.30
N THR A 104 11.95 -8.65 11.77
CA THR A 104 10.70 -9.41 11.94
C THR A 104 9.84 -9.47 10.68
N ARG A 105 10.11 -8.61 9.69
CA ARG A 105 9.37 -8.56 8.41
C ARG A 105 10.27 -9.05 7.28
N LEU A 106 9.78 -9.96 6.43
CA LEU A 106 10.57 -10.47 5.30
C LEU A 106 9.68 -10.87 4.12
N HIS A 107 10.08 -10.51 2.91
CA HIS A 107 9.55 -11.06 1.66
C HIS A 107 10.47 -12.17 1.15
N ILE A 108 9.91 -13.35 0.94
CA ILE A 108 10.59 -14.56 0.47
C ILE A 108 10.02 -14.90 -0.91
N VAL A 109 10.90 -14.96 -1.90
CA VAL A 109 10.60 -15.55 -3.20
C VAL A 109 11.15 -16.97 -3.17
N ALA A 110 10.27 -17.97 -3.13
CA ALA A 110 10.66 -19.34 -2.78
C ALA A 110 11.59 -19.99 -3.82
N GLU A 111 11.43 -19.61 -5.09
CA GLU A 111 12.27 -20.06 -6.20
C GLU A 111 12.65 -18.84 -7.03
N PRO A 112 13.95 -18.63 -7.31
CA PRO A 112 14.38 -17.51 -8.14
C PRO A 112 13.67 -17.60 -9.48
N GLU A 113 13.15 -16.45 -9.94
CA GLU A 113 12.49 -16.33 -11.24
C GLU A 113 13.37 -17.03 -12.26
N GLU A 114 12.85 -18.12 -12.85
CA GLU A 114 13.64 -18.95 -13.74
C GLU A 114 14.21 -18.02 -14.80
N TYR A 115 15.54 -17.92 -14.85
CA TYR A 115 16.21 -17.36 -16.01
C TYR A 115 15.96 -18.38 -17.14
N THR A 116 14.78 -18.31 -17.73
CA THR A 116 14.48 -18.95 -19.00
C THR A 116 15.39 -18.24 -19.99
N PRO A 117 16.44 -18.91 -20.50
CA PRO A 117 17.27 -18.29 -21.51
C PRO A 117 16.32 -17.94 -22.66
N GLN A 118 16.18 -16.65 -22.98
CA GLN A 118 15.23 -16.18 -24.00
C GLN A 118 15.49 -16.82 -25.37
N ASP A 119 16.67 -17.42 -25.57
CA ASP A 119 17.13 -17.97 -26.84
C ASP A 119 16.90 -19.48 -27.04
N GLY A 120 16.07 -20.14 -26.22
CA GLY A 120 15.67 -21.54 -26.47
C GLY A 120 16.81 -22.58 -26.42
N ALA A 121 17.99 -22.19 -25.93
CA ALA A 121 19.14 -23.09 -25.73
C ALA A 121 18.96 -23.92 -24.45
N SER A 122 17.98 -24.82 -24.46
CA SER A 122 17.52 -25.62 -23.31
C SER A 122 18.46 -26.76 -22.88
N THR A 123 19.77 -26.68 -23.10
CA THR A 123 20.68 -27.83 -22.89
C THR A 123 21.99 -27.48 -22.20
N LEU A 124 22.02 -26.51 -21.28
CA LEU A 124 23.16 -26.43 -20.36
C LEU A 124 23.04 -27.57 -19.34
N PRO A 125 23.96 -28.57 -19.33
CA PRO A 125 23.83 -29.78 -18.51
C PRO A 125 23.79 -29.54 -16.98
N ASN A 126 24.06 -28.32 -16.52
CA ASN A 126 24.29 -28.00 -15.11
C ASN A 126 23.29 -26.98 -14.52
N TRP A 127 22.22 -26.62 -15.22
CA TRP A 127 21.27 -25.60 -14.73
C TRP A 127 20.62 -25.98 -13.39
N GLN A 128 20.28 -27.27 -13.20
CA GLN A 128 19.75 -27.78 -11.93
C GLN A 128 20.73 -27.59 -10.77
N GLU A 129 22.02 -27.86 -10.97
CA GLU A 129 23.03 -27.66 -9.93
C GLU A 129 23.20 -26.18 -9.57
N VAL A 130 23.18 -25.29 -10.57
CA VAL A 130 23.27 -23.84 -10.35
C VAL A 130 22.07 -23.33 -9.55
N ASN A 131 20.86 -23.77 -9.92
CA ASN A 131 19.63 -23.42 -9.18
C ASN A 131 19.64 -23.97 -7.76
N ASN A 132 20.09 -25.22 -7.55
CA ASN A 132 20.19 -25.81 -6.23
C ASN A 132 21.17 -25.02 -5.34
N ARG A 133 22.34 -24.64 -5.86
CA ARG A 133 23.31 -23.81 -5.13
C ARG A 133 22.74 -22.42 -4.83
N ALA A 134 22.03 -21.82 -5.78
CA ALA A 134 21.38 -20.53 -5.57
C ALA A 134 20.30 -20.61 -4.49
N ALA A 135 19.46 -21.65 -4.51
CA ALA A 135 18.43 -21.90 -3.51
C ALA A 135 19.02 -22.18 -2.12
N GLU A 136 20.12 -22.94 -2.02
CA GLU A 136 20.84 -23.16 -0.76
C GLU A 136 21.44 -21.87 -0.21
N GLY A 137 22.04 -21.05 -1.07
CA GLY A 137 22.56 -19.73 -0.71
C GLY A 137 21.44 -18.81 -0.19
N GLN A 138 20.31 -18.77 -0.89
CA GLN A 138 19.14 -18.00 -0.48
C GLN A 138 18.59 -18.48 0.87
N LEU A 139 18.42 -19.79 1.05
CA LEU A 139 17.96 -20.37 2.31
C LEU A 139 18.90 -20.03 3.47
N THR A 140 20.21 -20.06 3.23
CA THR A 140 21.22 -19.68 4.23
C THR A 140 21.06 -18.22 4.65
N LEU A 141 20.84 -17.32 3.69
CA LEU A 141 20.60 -15.90 3.98
C LEU A 141 19.27 -15.69 4.71
N ILE A 142 18.20 -16.40 4.33
CA ILE A 142 16.90 -16.37 5.01
C ILE A 142 17.03 -16.82 6.47
N LYS A 143 17.74 -17.93 6.72
CA LYS A 143 18.02 -18.44 8.07
C LYS A 143 18.80 -17.41 8.89
N LEU A 144 19.84 -16.81 8.31
CA LEU A 144 20.63 -15.78 8.97
C LEU A 144 19.77 -14.55 9.30
N TYR A 145 18.97 -14.07 8.34
CA TYR A 145 18.06 -12.94 8.54
C TYR A 145 17.09 -13.20 9.68
N ILE A 146 16.39 -14.34 9.66
CA ILE A 146 15.39 -14.67 10.68
C ILE A 146 16.05 -14.93 12.04
N SER A 147 17.26 -15.50 12.10
CA SER A 147 17.96 -15.69 13.38
C SER A 147 18.21 -14.36 14.12
N ARG A 148 18.34 -13.24 13.40
CA ARG A 148 18.51 -11.90 13.99
C ARG A 148 17.25 -11.40 14.70
N SER A 149 16.07 -11.84 14.26
CA SER A 149 14.80 -11.51 14.95
C SER A 149 14.68 -12.18 16.33
N GLY A 150 15.50 -13.18 16.64
CA GLY A 150 15.45 -13.93 17.89
C GLY A 150 14.15 -14.72 18.02
N SER A 151 13.40 -14.48 19.10
CA SER A 151 12.10 -15.12 19.41
C SER A 151 10.89 -14.26 19.06
N LEU A 152 11.09 -13.07 18.46
CA LEU A 152 9.99 -12.16 18.13
C LEU A 152 9.04 -12.78 17.10
N SER A 153 7.78 -12.33 17.11
CA SER A 153 6.79 -12.69 16.10
C SER A 153 7.24 -12.20 14.72
N LEU A 154 6.88 -12.97 13.70
CA LEU A 154 7.34 -12.78 12.33
C LEU A 154 6.18 -12.45 11.39
N SER A 155 6.42 -11.48 10.52
CA SER A 155 5.54 -11.09 9.44
C SER A 155 6.21 -11.50 8.12
N ILE A 156 5.70 -12.55 7.47
CA ILE A 156 6.35 -13.07 6.26
C ILE A 156 5.41 -12.93 5.06
N SER A 157 5.96 -12.47 3.96
CA SER A 157 5.35 -12.58 2.63
C SER A 157 6.07 -13.65 1.83
N VAL A 158 5.35 -14.60 1.26
CA VAL A 158 5.90 -15.69 0.45
C VAL A 158 5.30 -15.62 -0.95
N LYS A 159 6.16 -15.48 -1.96
CA LYS A 159 5.79 -15.60 -3.36
C LYS A 159 6.40 -16.87 -3.92
N ASP A 160 5.56 -17.73 -4.47
CA ASP A 160 5.99 -18.93 -5.18
C ASP A 160 5.78 -18.69 -6.67
N LEU A 161 6.84 -18.85 -7.46
CA LEU A 161 6.88 -18.45 -8.86
C LEU A 161 6.71 -19.62 -9.82
N ILE A 162 6.71 -20.87 -9.35
CA ILE A 162 6.57 -22.04 -10.21
C ILE A 162 5.15 -22.63 -10.10
N PRO A 163 4.20 -22.13 -10.91
CA PRO A 163 2.91 -22.76 -11.05
C PRO A 163 3.10 -24.09 -11.78
N GLY A 164 3.00 -25.21 -11.04
CA GLY A 164 2.79 -26.51 -11.66
C GLY A 164 3.93 -27.51 -11.56
N ASN A 165 4.87 -27.37 -10.63
CA ASN A 165 5.76 -28.49 -10.31
C ASN A 165 4.93 -29.65 -9.72
N THR A 166 4.59 -30.63 -10.56
CA THR A 166 3.68 -31.74 -10.25
C THR A 166 4.24 -32.67 -9.17
N ALA A 167 5.55 -32.61 -8.91
CA ALA A 167 6.24 -33.47 -7.95
C ALA A 167 5.79 -33.27 -6.49
N GLY A 168 5.09 -32.18 -6.16
CA GLY A 168 4.45 -31.99 -4.85
C GLY A 168 5.41 -31.85 -3.66
N THR A 169 6.72 -31.98 -3.86
CA THR A 169 7.73 -31.77 -2.83
C THR A 169 7.93 -30.27 -2.59
N PRO A 170 7.76 -29.78 -1.34
CA PRO A 170 8.03 -28.38 -1.03
C PRO A 170 9.50 -28.05 -1.20
N SER A 171 9.82 -26.86 -1.72
CA SER A 171 11.19 -26.39 -1.78
C SER A 171 11.82 -26.34 -0.37
N PRO A 172 13.16 -26.41 -0.24
CA PRO A 172 13.83 -26.28 1.05
C PRO A 172 13.45 -24.99 1.79
N THR A 173 13.20 -23.91 1.04
CA THR A 173 12.74 -22.62 1.56
C THR A 173 11.35 -22.72 2.17
N LEU A 174 10.37 -23.30 1.46
CA LEU A 174 9.01 -23.49 1.99
C LEU A 174 9.00 -24.43 3.20
N SER A 175 9.82 -25.49 3.15
CA SER A 175 10.01 -26.41 4.27
C SER A 175 10.53 -25.66 5.50
N TYR A 176 11.51 -24.76 5.34
CA TYR A 176 11.98 -23.91 6.43
C TYR A 176 10.90 -22.93 6.93
N VAL A 177 10.15 -22.27 6.03
CA VAL A 177 9.04 -21.38 6.42
C VAL A 177 8.01 -22.11 7.29
N SER A 178 7.74 -23.39 7.00
CA SER A 178 6.83 -24.20 7.81
C SER A 178 7.30 -24.40 9.26
N THR A 179 8.62 -24.35 9.50
CA THR A 179 9.17 -24.41 10.87
C THR A 179 8.92 -23.12 11.65
N LEU A 180 8.60 -22.02 10.96
CA LEU A 180 8.38 -20.70 11.54
C LEU A 180 6.92 -20.45 11.92
N LEU A 181 5.99 -21.32 11.51
CA LEU A 181 4.53 -21.15 11.72
C LEU A 181 4.16 -20.75 13.16
N PRO A 182 4.73 -21.34 14.23
CA PRO A 182 4.38 -20.95 15.61
C PRO A 182 4.74 -19.51 15.99
N ARG A 183 5.54 -18.82 15.17
CA ARG A 183 5.98 -17.43 15.37
C ARG A 183 5.32 -16.46 14.39
N LEU A 184 4.59 -16.94 13.39
CA LEU A 184 3.99 -16.06 12.39
C LEU A 184 2.80 -15.32 12.99
N ASN A 185 2.80 -13.99 12.90
CA ASN A 185 1.64 -13.15 13.21
C ASN A 185 0.96 -12.59 11.96
N HIS A 186 1.73 -12.29 10.92
CA HIS A 186 1.21 -11.92 9.61
C HIS A 186 1.79 -12.87 8.57
N LEU A 187 0.92 -13.46 7.75
CA LEU A 187 1.33 -14.26 6.61
C LEU A 187 0.63 -13.76 5.36
N LEU A 188 1.43 -13.30 4.40
CA LEU A 188 1.01 -13.02 3.05
C LEU A 188 1.54 -14.14 2.15
N TRP A 189 0.69 -14.81 1.37
CA TRP A 189 1.19 -15.69 0.32
C TRP A 189 0.45 -15.52 -1.00
N SER A 190 1.17 -15.63 -2.11
CA SER A 190 0.59 -15.64 -3.45
C SER A 190 1.09 -16.84 -4.26
N GLN A 191 0.17 -17.42 -5.05
CA GLN A 191 0.48 -18.34 -6.15
C GLN A 191 1.21 -19.66 -5.78
N SER A 192 0.99 -20.22 -4.59
CA SER A 192 1.61 -21.49 -4.18
C SER A 192 0.60 -22.59 -3.84
N ASN A 193 0.31 -23.48 -4.78
CA ASN A 193 -0.42 -24.73 -4.49
C ASN A 193 0.37 -25.61 -3.50
N THR A 194 1.70 -25.54 -3.53
CA THR A 194 2.60 -26.31 -2.67
C THR A 194 2.53 -25.85 -1.22
N LEU A 195 2.57 -24.54 -0.97
CA LEU A 195 2.38 -23.99 0.37
C LEU A 195 0.98 -24.30 0.90
N ASN A 196 -0.07 -24.18 0.08
CA ASN A 196 -1.42 -24.56 0.51
C ASN A 196 -1.48 -26.02 0.97
N LYS A 197 -0.91 -26.95 0.20
CA LYS A 197 -0.82 -28.37 0.60
C LYS A 197 -0.03 -28.54 1.90
N LEU A 198 1.10 -27.87 2.03
CA LEU A 198 1.96 -27.92 3.20
C LEU A 198 1.23 -27.39 4.45
N LEU A 199 0.54 -26.25 4.34
CA LEU A 199 -0.23 -25.63 5.42
C LEU A 199 -1.42 -26.48 5.85
N SER A 200 -2.05 -27.21 4.92
CA SER A 200 -3.13 -28.16 5.24
C SER A 200 -2.67 -29.35 6.09
N CYS A 201 -1.38 -29.67 6.10
CA CYS A 201 -0.83 -30.76 6.92
C CYS A 201 -0.63 -30.38 8.39
N PHE A 202 -0.70 -29.10 8.75
CA PHE A 202 -0.47 -28.66 10.11
C PHE A 202 -1.78 -28.50 10.90
N PRO A 203 -1.80 -28.92 12.17
CA PRO A 203 -2.95 -28.67 13.03
C PRO A 203 -3.08 -27.19 13.39
N THR A 204 -4.29 -26.77 13.76
CA THR A 204 -4.65 -25.35 13.96
C THR A 204 -3.89 -24.67 15.10
N ASP A 205 -3.42 -25.43 16.09
CA ASP A 205 -2.62 -24.95 17.23
C ASP A 205 -1.25 -24.40 16.81
N LYS A 206 -0.72 -24.85 15.66
CA LYS A 206 0.53 -24.30 15.10
C LYS A 206 0.40 -22.85 14.67
N PHE A 207 -0.81 -22.35 14.44
CA PHE A 207 -1.10 -20.99 14.01
C PHE A 207 -1.60 -20.10 15.14
N ARG A 208 -1.29 -20.43 16.40
CA ARG A 208 -1.76 -19.66 17.57
C ARG A 208 -1.34 -18.19 17.59
N CYS A 209 -0.25 -17.83 16.92
CA CYS A 209 0.23 -16.44 16.86
C CYS A 209 -0.33 -15.68 15.66
N LEU A 210 -1.00 -16.37 14.72
CA LEU A 210 -1.44 -15.78 13.47
C LEU A 210 -2.64 -14.87 13.69
N GLU A 211 -2.46 -13.62 13.35
CA GLU A 211 -3.41 -12.52 13.54
C GLU A 211 -3.97 -12.02 12.21
N SER A 212 -3.14 -12.05 11.15
CA SER A 212 -3.45 -11.54 9.83
C SER A 212 -3.04 -12.52 8.73
N LEU A 213 -3.95 -12.75 7.79
CA LEU A 213 -3.77 -13.67 6.69
C LEU A 213 -4.18 -13.04 5.38
N ARG A 214 -3.23 -12.92 4.44
CA ARG A 214 -3.50 -12.46 3.07
C ARG A 214 -3.09 -13.54 2.09
N PHE A 215 -4.00 -13.98 1.23
CA PHE A 215 -3.68 -15.05 0.29
C PHE A 215 -4.43 -14.99 -1.03
N GLU A 216 -3.80 -15.55 -2.07
CA GLU A 216 -4.48 -15.90 -3.32
C GLU A 216 -5.07 -17.31 -3.24
N TRP A 217 -6.37 -17.43 -3.46
CA TRP A 217 -7.05 -18.71 -3.56
C TRP A 217 -7.31 -19.07 -5.02
N THR A 218 -6.47 -19.91 -5.59
CA THR A 218 -6.67 -20.46 -6.94
C THR A 218 -7.35 -21.83 -6.87
N PRO A 219 -8.61 -21.96 -7.30
CA PRO A 219 -9.32 -23.24 -7.32
C PRO A 219 -8.87 -24.08 -8.53
N ASP A 220 -7.64 -24.59 -8.53
CA ASP A 220 -7.24 -25.47 -9.63
C ASP A 220 -8.06 -26.77 -9.69
N THR A 221 -8.75 -27.12 -8.59
CA THR A 221 -9.66 -28.26 -8.50
C THR A 221 -10.66 -27.96 -7.39
N SER A 222 -11.97 -27.95 -7.69
CA SER A 222 -13.08 -27.56 -6.80
C SER A 222 -13.15 -28.30 -5.46
N ASP A 223 -12.44 -29.42 -5.32
CA ASP A 223 -12.69 -30.36 -4.22
C ASP A 223 -11.60 -30.36 -3.14
N LYS A 224 -10.60 -29.48 -3.24
CA LYS A 224 -9.52 -29.45 -2.23
C LYS A 224 -10.01 -28.75 -0.96
N PRO A 225 -9.86 -29.40 0.22
CA PRO A 225 -10.19 -28.78 1.49
C PRO A 225 -9.35 -27.52 1.69
N LEU A 226 -9.99 -26.50 2.27
CA LEU A 226 -9.31 -25.27 2.65
C LEU A 226 -8.21 -25.54 3.69
N PRO A 227 -7.10 -24.79 3.65
CA PRO A 227 -6.00 -25.01 4.57
C PRO A 227 -6.41 -24.65 6.00
N ALA A 228 -6.06 -25.50 6.97
CA ALA A 228 -6.41 -25.34 8.38
C ALA A 228 -5.96 -24.01 8.99
N ILE A 229 -5.01 -23.31 8.36
CA ILE A 229 -4.53 -21.99 8.75
C ILE A 229 -5.65 -20.93 8.86
N ILE A 230 -6.72 -21.04 8.07
CA ILE A 230 -7.85 -20.10 8.14
C ILE A 230 -8.66 -20.24 9.45
N LEU A 231 -8.48 -21.35 10.16
CA LEU A 231 -9.10 -21.63 11.46
C LEU A 231 -8.24 -21.16 12.64
N ALA A 232 -7.14 -20.42 12.37
CA ALA A 232 -6.24 -19.93 13.40
C ALA A 232 -7.01 -19.16 14.49
N PRO A 233 -6.75 -19.44 15.78
CA PRO A 233 -7.62 -18.98 16.87
C PRO A 233 -7.59 -17.47 17.08
N ASN A 234 -6.50 -16.79 16.72
CA ASN A 234 -6.33 -15.33 16.89
C ASN A 234 -6.47 -14.54 15.58
N LEU A 235 -6.89 -15.21 14.50
CA LEU A 235 -7.00 -14.61 13.17
C LEU A 235 -8.15 -13.63 13.10
N HIS A 236 -7.86 -12.34 13.02
CA HIS A 236 -8.86 -11.28 12.97
C HIS A 236 -8.76 -10.41 11.71
N GLU A 237 -7.68 -10.51 10.95
CA GLU A 237 -7.55 -9.88 9.64
C GLU A 237 -7.44 -10.93 8.54
N VAL A 238 -8.33 -10.87 7.56
CA VAL A 238 -8.34 -11.79 6.44
C VAL A 238 -8.48 -11.05 5.13
N GLU A 239 -7.58 -11.33 4.20
CA GLU A 239 -7.61 -10.82 2.85
C GLU A 239 -7.49 -11.95 1.83
N ILE A 240 -8.52 -12.13 1.02
CA ILE A 240 -8.64 -13.23 0.07
C ILE A 240 -8.70 -12.66 -1.33
N HIS A 241 -7.75 -13.08 -2.15
CA HIS A 241 -7.68 -12.76 -3.58
C HIS A 241 -8.15 -13.94 -4.42
N ARG A 242 -8.78 -13.66 -5.56
CA ARG A 242 -9.17 -14.64 -6.60
C ARG A 242 -10.12 -15.75 -6.12
N MET A 243 -10.94 -15.48 -5.11
CA MET A 243 -11.82 -16.48 -4.51
C MET A 243 -12.72 -17.22 -5.52
N ALA A 244 -12.92 -18.52 -5.29
CA ALA A 244 -13.68 -19.38 -6.20
C ALA A 244 -15.11 -19.66 -5.75
N SER A 245 -15.29 -19.77 -4.44
CA SER A 245 -16.54 -20.15 -3.80
C SER A 245 -17.19 -18.94 -3.13
N ARG A 246 -18.35 -19.17 -2.50
CA ARG A 246 -18.97 -18.12 -1.71
C ARG A 246 -18.13 -17.86 -0.47
N ALA A 247 -18.00 -16.58 -0.11
CA ALA A 247 -17.34 -16.18 1.13
C ALA A 247 -17.92 -16.97 2.32
N THR A 248 -19.25 -17.07 2.40
CA THR A 248 -19.97 -17.72 3.51
C THR A 248 -19.70 -19.21 3.69
N ASP A 249 -19.11 -19.86 2.68
CA ASP A 249 -18.74 -21.28 2.72
C ASP A 249 -17.36 -21.49 3.37
N LEU A 250 -16.58 -20.41 3.55
CA LEU A 250 -15.31 -20.49 4.25
C LEU A 250 -15.56 -20.77 5.75
N PRO A 251 -14.84 -21.73 6.35
CA PRO A 251 -14.92 -22.02 7.77
C PRO A 251 -14.13 -21.00 8.59
N LEU A 252 -14.30 -19.71 8.33
CA LEU A 252 -13.71 -18.63 9.12
C LEU A 252 -14.51 -18.42 10.41
N LYS A 253 -13.82 -18.03 11.47
CA LYS A 253 -14.47 -17.53 12.69
C LYS A 253 -14.91 -16.08 12.49
N TRP A 254 -15.92 -15.87 11.65
CA TRP A 254 -16.40 -14.55 11.23
C TRP A 254 -16.60 -13.55 12.38
N GLU A 255 -17.05 -14.03 13.54
CA GLU A 255 -17.33 -13.21 14.72
C GLU A 255 -16.10 -12.48 15.29
N GLN A 256 -14.90 -13.01 15.05
CA GLN A 256 -13.65 -12.44 15.55
C GLN A 256 -12.97 -11.49 14.56
N LEU A 257 -13.45 -11.44 13.30
CA LEU A 257 -12.83 -10.63 12.26
C LEU A 257 -13.06 -9.14 12.51
N THR A 258 -11.96 -8.39 12.50
CA THR A 258 -11.95 -6.92 12.54
C THR A 258 -11.60 -6.32 11.17
N ARG A 259 -10.88 -7.06 10.32
CA ARG A 259 -10.55 -6.63 8.96
C ARG A 259 -10.86 -7.73 7.96
N LEU A 260 -11.70 -7.42 6.97
CA LEU A 260 -12.07 -8.34 5.92
C LEU A 260 -11.85 -7.68 4.56
N ALA A 261 -11.04 -8.29 3.72
CA ALA A 261 -10.80 -7.84 2.36
C ALA A 261 -11.04 -8.99 1.35
N LEU A 262 -12.01 -8.83 0.46
CA LEU A 262 -12.39 -9.83 -0.53
C LEU A 262 -12.21 -9.27 -1.94
N PHE A 263 -11.15 -9.72 -2.60
CA PHE A 263 -10.80 -9.32 -3.95
C PHE A 263 -11.09 -10.43 -4.92
N ASN A 264 -12.06 -10.19 -5.80
CA ASN A 264 -12.40 -11.16 -6.80
C ASN A 264 -12.55 -10.52 -8.16
N LYS A 265 -11.57 -10.81 -9.02
CA LYS A 265 -11.58 -10.41 -10.42
C LYS A 265 -11.35 -11.67 -11.25
N PRO A 266 -12.24 -12.05 -12.18
CA PRO A 266 -13.65 -11.65 -12.39
C PRO A 266 -14.68 -12.76 -12.06
N ARG A 267 -14.29 -13.89 -11.45
CA ARG A 267 -15.09 -15.13 -11.47
C ARG A 267 -16.27 -15.16 -10.48
N TRP A 268 -16.12 -14.62 -9.29
CA TRP A 268 -17.20 -14.57 -8.30
C TRP A 268 -17.33 -13.17 -7.71
N ARG A 269 -18.56 -12.70 -7.52
CA ARG A 269 -18.86 -11.44 -6.84
C ARG A 269 -20.08 -11.69 -5.99
N PRO A 270 -20.03 -11.43 -4.67
CA PRO A 270 -21.20 -11.55 -3.83
C PRO A 270 -22.26 -10.57 -4.33
N ASP A 271 -23.48 -11.08 -4.49
CA ASP A 271 -24.65 -10.23 -4.65
C ASP A 271 -25.01 -9.56 -3.32
N ILE A 272 -26.00 -8.66 -3.35
CA ILE A 272 -26.48 -7.93 -2.17
C ILE A 272 -26.91 -8.87 -1.03
N PRO A 273 -27.76 -9.90 -1.24
CA PRO A 273 -28.10 -10.86 -0.20
C PRO A 273 -26.88 -11.56 0.44
N GLN A 274 -25.94 -12.03 -0.37
CA GLN A 274 -24.73 -12.69 0.11
C GLN A 274 -23.86 -11.75 0.93
N MET A 275 -23.76 -10.48 0.52
CA MET A 275 -23.04 -9.46 1.28
C MET A 275 -23.68 -9.20 2.64
N LEU A 276 -25.01 -9.09 2.70
CA LEU A 276 -25.73 -8.88 3.96
C LEU A 276 -25.56 -10.07 4.91
N ASP A 277 -25.65 -11.30 4.39
CA ASP A 277 -25.41 -12.51 5.20
C ASP A 277 -23.97 -12.55 5.74
N LEU A 278 -22.99 -12.22 4.90
CA LEU A 278 -21.58 -12.16 5.29
C LEU A 278 -21.34 -11.14 6.41
N LEU A 279 -21.86 -9.93 6.26
CA LEU A 279 -21.64 -8.84 7.22
C LEU A 279 -22.35 -9.09 8.56
N LYS A 280 -23.50 -9.78 8.55
CA LYS A 280 -24.17 -10.24 9.77
C LYS A 280 -23.30 -11.16 10.62
N ARG A 281 -22.45 -11.96 9.99
CA ARG A 281 -21.53 -12.87 10.68
C ARG A 281 -20.30 -12.15 11.24
N CYS A 282 -20.07 -10.89 10.87
CA CYS A 282 -18.89 -10.10 11.26
C CYS A 282 -19.25 -8.91 12.16
N PRO A 283 -19.82 -9.12 13.37
CA PRO A 283 -20.27 -8.02 14.23
C PRO A 283 -19.14 -7.10 14.69
N ARG A 284 -17.88 -7.57 14.73
CA ARG A 284 -16.69 -6.81 15.17
C ARG A 284 -15.93 -6.13 14.03
N LEU A 285 -16.47 -6.16 12.82
CA LEU A 285 -15.78 -5.66 11.64
C LEU A 285 -15.53 -4.15 11.75
N GLN A 286 -14.27 -3.76 11.55
CA GLN A 286 -13.80 -2.37 11.57
C GLN A 286 -13.39 -1.89 10.19
N GLU A 287 -12.78 -2.76 9.40
CA GLU A 287 -12.37 -2.47 8.04
C GLU A 287 -12.95 -3.51 7.10
N CYS A 288 -13.69 -3.07 6.09
CA CYS A 288 -14.26 -3.92 5.07
C CYS A 288 -13.82 -3.43 3.70
N ARG A 289 -13.16 -4.28 2.91
CA ARG A 289 -12.88 -4.04 1.51
C ARG A 289 -13.46 -5.15 0.66
N VAL A 290 -14.28 -4.84 -0.33
CA VAL A 290 -14.95 -5.91 -1.09
C VAL A 290 -15.25 -5.50 -2.52
N VAL A 291 -15.07 -6.47 -3.43
CA VAL A 291 -15.62 -6.40 -4.78
C VAL A 291 -17.00 -7.07 -4.76
N MET A 292 -18.08 -6.37 -5.11
CA MET A 292 -19.44 -6.93 -5.10
C MET A 292 -20.23 -6.65 -6.39
N SER A 293 -21.29 -7.42 -6.60
CA SER A 293 -22.28 -7.18 -7.64
C SER A 293 -23.45 -6.40 -7.05
N GLY A 294 -23.88 -5.36 -7.75
CA GLY A 294 -25.04 -4.55 -7.35
C GLY A 294 -26.35 -5.11 -7.91
N GLU A 295 -27.32 -4.22 -8.09
CA GLU A 295 -28.55 -4.48 -8.81
C GLU A 295 -28.37 -4.10 -10.27
N ARG A 296 -28.74 -5.02 -11.17
CA ARG A 296 -28.89 -4.70 -12.59
C ARG A 296 -30.06 -3.75 -12.74
N ALA A 297 -29.75 -2.48 -12.96
CA ALA A 297 -30.73 -1.55 -13.49
C ALA A 297 -31.20 -2.10 -14.84
N SER A 298 -32.46 -2.50 -14.94
CA SER A 298 -33.04 -2.63 -16.26
C SER A 298 -33.05 -1.23 -16.85
N ALA A 299 -32.48 -1.05 -18.04
CA ALA A 299 -32.27 0.23 -18.74
C ALA A 299 -33.55 1.07 -18.97
N HIS A 300 -34.70 0.63 -18.45
CA HIS A 300 -36.00 1.23 -18.67
C HIS A 300 -36.76 1.58 -17.36
N SER A 301 -36.16 1.42 -16.17
CA SER A 301 -36.95 1.47 -14.90
C SER A 301 -36.63 2.56 -13.88
N CYS A 302 -35.60 3.40 -14.08
CA CYS A 302 -35.09 4.28 -13.01
C CYS A 302 -36.04 5.37 -12.48
N GLU A 303 -37.13 5.72 -13.18
CA GLU A 303 -37.97 6.86 -12.75
C GLU A 303 -39.41 6.52 -12.36
N SER A 304 -39.92 5.31 -12.63
CA SER A 304 -41.37 5.05 -12.48
C SER A 304 -41.78 3.61 -12.17
N SER A 305 -40.84 2.67 -12.08
CA SER A 305 -41.18 1.27 -11.81
C SER A 305 -41.16 0.99 -10.30
N GLY A 306 -42.29 0.53 -9.76
CA GLY A 306 -42.39 0.08 -8.38
C GLY A 306 -41.35 -1.00 -8.02
N PRO A 307 -41.11 -1.24 -6.72
CA PRO A 307 -40.04 -2.12 -6.24
C PRO A 307 -40.14 -3.51 -6.88
N ASN A 308 -39.09 -3.93 -7.58
CA ASN A 308 -38.96 -5.28 -8.14
C ASN A 308 -39.27 -6.33 -7.06
N THR A 309 -39.94 -7.41 -7.45
CA THR A 309 -40.40 -8.48 -6.55
C THR A 309 -39.27 -9.12 -5.74
N HIS A 310 -38.01 -9.08 -6.21
CA HIS A 310 -36.86 -9.53 -5.44
C HIS A 310 -36.40 -8.57 -4.33
N SER A 311 -36.61 -7.26 -4.48
CA SER A 311 -36.32 -6.29 -3.40
C SER A 311 -37.26 -6.49 -2.21
N ARG A 312 -38.48 -7.00 -2.43
CA ARG A 312 -39.46 -7.22 -1.35
C ARG A 312 -38.99 -8.21 -0.28
N THR A 313 -38.20 -9.22 -0.63
CA THR A 313 -37.70 -10.20 0.35
C THR A 313 -36.59 -9.62 1.24
N LEU A 314 -35.85 -8.60 0.75
CA LEU A 314 -34.77 -7.94 1.49
C LEU A 314 -35.25 -6.81 2.40
N MET A 315 -36.46 -6.28 2.21
CA MET A 315 -36.98 -5.09 2.92
C MET A 315 -37.05 -5.22 4.45
N GLY A 316 -36.86 -6.41 5.04
CA GLY A 316 -36.86 -6.59 6.50
C GLY A 316 -35.49 -6.53 7.17
N GLN A 317 -34.39 -6.55 6.42
CA GLN A 317 -33.05 -6.74 6.99
C GLN A 317 -32.26 -5.44 6.99
N HIS A 318 -32.50 -4.61 7.99
CA HIS A 318 -31.65 -3.46 8.29
C HIS A 318 -30.47 -3.89 9.16
N LEU A 319 -29.25 -3.73 8.67
CA LEU A 319 -28.02 -4.10 9.39
C LEU A 319 -27.33 -2.85 9.96
N VAL A 320 -26.99 -2.90 11.25
CA VAL A 320 -26.24 -1.83 11.91
C VAL A 320 -24.80 -2.29 12.12
N LEU A 321 -23.88 -1.72 11.35
CA LEU A 321 -22.46 -2.03 11.39
C LEU A 321 -21.74 -1.08 12.34
N GLN A 322 -21.90 -1.35 13.65
CA GLN A 322 -21.50 -0.44 14.73
C GLN A 322 -20.01 -0.08 14.74
N HIS A 323 -19.15 -0.99 14.26
CA HIS A 323 -17.71 -0.86 14.40
C HIS A 323 -16.99 -0.54 13.09
N VAL A 324 -17.67 -0.58 11.94
CA VAL A 324 -17.04 -0.34 10.64
C VAL A 324 -16.63 1.13 10.53
N ARG A 325 -15.31 1.34 10.52
CA ARG A 325 -14.65 2.65 10.39
C ARG A 325 -14.18 2.92 8.98
N LYS A 326 -13.76 1.88 8.25
CA LYS A 326 -13.34 1.97 6.86
C LYS A 326 -14.13 1.01 5.99
N LEU A 327 -14.72 1.52 4.93
CA LEU A 327 -15.49 0.74 3.96
C LEU A 327 -15.01 1.07 2.55
N ALA A 328 -14.46 0.09 1.85
CA ALA A 328 -14.03 0.21 0.47
C ALA A 328 -14.78 -0.80 -0.40
N ILE A 329 -15.55 -0.30 -1.36
CA ILE A 329 -16.39 -1.13 -2.21
C ILE A 329 -16.02 -0.90 -3.67
N GLU A 330 -15.59 -1.96 -4.33
CA GLU A 330 -15.51 -2.04 -5.79
C GLU A 330 -16.81 -2.69 -6.29
N HIS A 331 -17.61 -1.99 -7.09
CA HIS A 331 -18.91 -2.49 -7.53
C HIS A 331 -19.07 -2.44 -9.05
N ALA A 332 -19.72 -3.43 -9.63
CA ALA A 332 -19.96 -3.47 -11.08
C ALA A 332 -21.31 -2.90 -11.53
N GLU A 333 -22.24 -2.78 -10.59
CA GLU A 333 -23.63 -2.37 -10.82
C GLU A 333 -24.07 -1.45 -9.66
N CYS A 334 -25.30 -0.95 -9.67
CA CYS A 334 -25.76 -0.03 -8.63
C CYS A 334 -25.89 -0.73 -7.27
N ILE A 335 -25.23 -0.21 -6.23
CA ILE A 335 -25.29 -0.74 -4.85
C ILE A 335 -26.11 0.16 -3.91
N GLY A 336 -26.87 1.11 -4.46
CA GLY A 336 -27.66 2.09 -3.69
C GLY A 336 -28.65 1.44 -2.72
N SER A 337 -29.31 0.35 -3.13
CA SER A 337 -30.20 -0.40 -2.26
C SER A 337 -29.44 -1.04 -1.09
N TRP A 338 -28.31 -1.71 -1.34
CA TRP A 338 -27.47 -2.27 -0.28
C TRP A 338 -27.02 -1.17 0.69
N LEU A 339 -26.53 -0.04 0.19
CA LEU A 339 -26.16 1.12 1.03
C LEU A 339 -27.33 1.63 1.88
N GLY A 340 -28.57 1.53 1.38
CA GLY A 340 -29.77 1.92 2.11
C GLY A 340 -30.22 0.95 3.19
N HIS A 341 -29.84 -0.33 3.10
CA HIS A 341 -30.15 -1.35 4.11
C HIS A 341 -29.12 -1.43 5.24
N ASN A 342 -28.01 -0.70 5.11
CA ASN A 342 -26.92 -0.71 6.09
C ASN A 342 -26.76 0.66 6.73
N THR A 343 -26.56 0.68 8.04
CA THR A 343 -26.15 1.87 8.78
C THR A 343 -24.74 1.72 9.31
N PHE A 344 -23.97 2.80 9.23
CA PHE A 344 -22.56 2.80 9.61
C PHE A 344 -22.24 3.91 10.63
N PRO A 345 -22.62 3.74 11.92
CA PRO A 345 -22.46 4.78 12.93
C PRO A 345 -21.01 5.21 13.24
N ALA A 346 -20.02 4.39 12.86
CA ALA A 346 -18.61 4.64 13.12
C ALA A 346 -17.79 4.94 11.85
N LEU A 347 -18.44 5.07 10.69
CA LEU A 347 -17.73 5.21 9.42
C LEU A 347 -16.99 6.55 9.34
N ALA A 348 -15.68 6.47 9.10
CA ALA A 348 -14.79 7.61 8.92
C ALA A 348 -14.18 7.67 7.52
N ASP A 349 -14.06 6.52 6.86
CA ASP A 349 -13.46 6.39 5.54
C ASP A 349 -14.37 5.56 4.62
N LEU A 350 -14.81 6.16 3.51
CA LEU A 350 -15.64 5.53 2.50
C LEU A 350 -14.95 5.63 1.15
N THR A 351 -14.67 4.48 0.54
CA THR A 351 -14.21 4.36 -0.85
C THR A 351 -15.28 3.64 -1.68
N MET A 352 -15.75 4.25 -2.76
CA MET A 352 -16.69 3.66 -3.71
C MET A 352 -16.14 3.76 -5.12
N LEU A 353 -15.66 2.63 -5.63
CA LEU A 353 -15.12 2.49 -6.97
C LEU A 353 -16.12 1.69 -7.80
N GLY A 354 -16.57 2.24 -8.91
CA GLY A 354 -17.37 1.50 -9.86
C GLY A 354 -16.50 0.56 -10.70
N CYS A 355 -17.11 -0.12 -11.66
CA CYS A 355 -16.40 -0.87 -12.66
C CYS A 355 -16.88 -0.33 -14.01
N SER A 356 -15.95 0.10 -14.85
CA SER A 356 -16.17 0.82 -16.11
C SER A 356 -16.85 0.01 -17.23
N ASN A 357 -17.59 -1.04 -16.91
CA ASN A 357 -18.29 -1.86 -17.92
C ASN A 357 -19.52 -1.16 -18.53
N GLY A 358 -19.56 0.17 -18.57
CA GLY A 358 -20.53 0.95 -19.36
C GLY A 358 -21.97 0.93 -18.86
N MET A 359 -22.21 0.70 -17.57
CA MET A 359 -23.57 0.59 -17.02
C MET A 359 -24.05 1.93 -16.41
N GLU A 360 -25.19 2.41 -16.92
CA GLU A 360 -25.94 3.53 -16.38
C GLU A 360 -26.46 3.22 -14.95
N GLY A 361 -26.34 4.18 -14.01
CA GLY A 361 -27.02 4.12 -12.70
C GLY A 361 -26.14 4.18 -11.44
N CYS A 362 -24.81 4.03 -11.55
CA CYS A 362 -23.89 4.11 -10.40
C CYS A 362 -23.93 5.45 -9.65
N TRP A 363 -24.32 6.53 -10.32
CA TRP A 363 -24.44 7.88 -9.76
C TRP A 363 -25.49 7.99 -8.64
N THR A 364 -26.37 7.00 -8.47
CA THR A 364 -27.38 6.97 -7.39
C THR A 364 -26.86 6.38 -6.07
N CYS A 365 -25.69 5.73 -6.06
CA CYS A 365 -25.13 5.07 -4.89
C CYS A 365 -24.83 6.07 -3.75
N LEU A 366 -24.08 7.13 -4.05
CA LEU A 366 -23.71 8.15 -3.06
C LEU A 366 -24.93 8.90 -2.49
N PRO A 367 -25.89 9.42 -3.28
CA PRO A 367 -27.12 10.01 -2.74
C PRO A 367 -27.90 9.05 -1.86
N SER A 368 -27.99 7.77 -2.25
CA SER A 368 -28.68 6.76 -1.46
C SER A 368 -27.98 6.53 -0.13
N PHE A 369 -26.65 6.38 -0.12
CA PHE A 369 -25.88 6.26 1.10
C PHE A 369 -26.11 7.45 2.05
N ILE A 370 -25.99 8.67 1.53
CA ILE A 370 -26.15 9.90 2.32
C ILE A 370 -27.56 10.00 2.91
N ARG A 371 -28.60 9.73 2.11
CA ARG A 371 -29.99 9.79 2.57
C ARG A 371 -30.25 8.85 3.75
N HIS A 372 -29.74 7.62 3.68
CA HIS A 372 -30.00 6.61 4.72
C HIS A 372 -29.06 6.73 5.93
N ASN A 373 -27.89 7.35 5.77
CA ASN A 373 -26.90 7.50 6.84
C ASN A 373 -26.79 8.92 7.39
N ALA A 374 -27.70 9.84 7.04
CA ALA A 374 -27.62 11.28 7.32
C ALA A 374 -27.23 11.62 8.77
N SER A 375 -27.77 10.90 9.77
CA SER A 375 -27.47 11.11 11.19
C SER A 375 -26.04 10.71 11.60
N TYR A 376 -25.38 9.87 10.82
CA TYR A 376 -24.06 9.30 11.09
C TYR A 376 -22.93 9.92 10.24
N LEU A 377 -23.27 10.70 9.21
CA LEU A 377 -22.29 11.34 8.31
C LEU A 377 -21.38 12.37 9.02
N THR A 378 -21.70 12.76 10.25
CA THR A 378 -20.88 13.66 11.07
C THR A 378 -19.50 13.09 11.41
N ARG A 379 -19.22 11.82 11.09
CA ARG A 379 -17.93 11.17 11.31
C ARG A 379 -17.15 10.89 10.03
N LEU A 380 -17.76 11.06 8.86
CA LEU A 380 -17.09 10.75 7.59
C LEU A 380 -16.03 11.83 7.30
N GLU A 381 -14.76 11.44 7.33
CA GLU A 381 -13.61 12.32 7.14
C GLU A 381 -12.97 12.13 5.76
N HIS A 382 -13.03 10.91 5.21
CA HIS A 382 -12.43 10.56 3.93
C HIS A 382 -13.49 9.96 3.00
N LEU A 383 -13.56 10.50 1.78
CA LEU A 383 -14.39 10.00 0.70
C LEU A 383 -13.53 9.83 -0.55
N ALA A 384 -13.47 8.60 -1.06
CA ALA A 384 -12.84 8.29 -2.34
C ALA A 384 -13.89 7.77 -3.31
N LEU A 385 -13.95 8.33 -4.50
CA LEU A 385 -14.92 8.00 -5.55
C LEU A 385 -14.20 7.80 -6.87
N GLU A 386 -14.70 6.91 -7.72
CA GLU A 386 -14.24 6.87 -9.11
C GLU A 386 -14.93 7.98 -9.93
N SER A 387 -14.13 8.82 -10.58
CA SER A 387 -14.58 10.06 -11.23
C SER A 387 -15.63 9.82 -12.33
N GLY A 388 -15.51 8.71 -13.07
CA GLY A 388 -16.42 8.38 -14.19
C GLY A 388 -17.85 8.03 -13.79
N HIS A 389 -18.13 7.73 -12.51
CA HIS A 389 -19.46 7.26 -12.07
C HIS A 389 -20.34 8.33 -11.45
N TYR A 390 -19.81 9.52 -11.18
CA TYR A 390 -20.53 10.57 -10.46
C TYR A 390 -20.54 11.86 -11.26
N THR A 391 -21.74 12.32 -11.63
CA THR A 391 -21.87 13.63 -12.27
C THR A 391 -21.47 14.74 -11.28
N PRO A 392 -20.91 15.86 -11.77
CA PRO A 392 -20.64 17.00 -10.91
C PRO A 392 -21.87 17.49 -10.13
N ARG A 393 -23.06 17.42 -10.75
CA ARG A 393 -24.34 17.75 -10.09
C ARG A 393 -24.63 16.86 -8.89
N THR A 394 -24.36 15.55 -9.00
CA THR A 394 -24.48 14.61 -7.89
C THR A 394 -23.56 14.99 -6.73
N LEU A 395 -22.30 15.32 -7.02
CA LEU A 395 -21.36 15.71 -5.98
C LEU A 395 -21.74 17.04 -5.33
N VAL A 396 -22.14 18.05 -6.11
CA VAL A 396 -22.62 19.35 -5.56
C VAL A 396 -23.81 19.14 -4.63
N TYR A 397 -24.70 18.20 -4.93
CA TYR A 397 -25.83 17.85 -4.06
C TYR A 397 -25.41 17.09 -2.79
N CYS A 398 -24.39 16.24 -2.87
CA CYS A 398 -23.98 15.33 -1.80
C CYS A 398 -23.01 15.96 -0.80
N LEU A 399 -21.99 16.66 -1.27
CA LEU A 399 -20.89 17.16 -0.43
C LEU A 399 -21.33 18.09 0.71
N PRO A 400 -22.30 19.01 0.55
CA PRO A 400 -22.77 19.84 1.66
C PRO A 400 -23.37 19.05 2.84
N GLN A 401 -23.74 17.79 2.62
CA GLN A 401 -24.28 16.90 3.66
C GLN A 401 -23.19 16.16 4.44
N LEU A 402 -21.91 16.40 4.14
CA LEU A 402 -20.73 15.78 4.76
C LEU A 402 -19.91 16.82 5.54
N PRO A 403 -20.41 17.32 6.70
CA PRO A 403 -19.84 18.49 7.39
C PRO A 403 -18.43 18.28 7.95
N ARG A 404 -17.93 17.04 8.00
CA ARG A 404 -16.58 16.69 8.49
C ARG A 404 -15.65 16.15 7.42
N LEU A 405 -16.04 16.21 6.14
CA LEU A 405 -15.20 15.71 5.06
C LEU A 405 -13.92 16.55 4.99
N ARG A 406 -12.77 15.89 5.16
CA ARG A 406 -11.42 16.50 5.09
C ARG A 406 -10.69 16.14 3.82
N SER A 407 -11.02 14.98 3.25
CA SER A 407 -10.34 14.44 2.08
C SER A 407 -11.36 13.93 1.10
N LEU A 408 -11.37 14.51 -0.09
CA LEU A 408 -12.09 13.99 -1.25
C LEU A 408 -11.05 13.52 -2.28
N VAL A 409 -11.06 12.23 -2.61
CA VAL A 409 -10.23 11.65 -3.65
C VAL A 409 -11.14 11.26 -4.80
N LEU A 410 -10.85 11.78 -6.00
CA LEU A 410 -11.49 11.35 -7.23
C LEU A 410 -10.49 10.50 -8.00
N GLU A 411 -10.68 9.19 -7.99
CA GLU A 411 -9.83 8.25 -8.70
C GLU A 411 -10.25 8.16 -10.16
N ASP A 412 -9.31 8.42 -11.06
CA ASP A 412 -9.48 8.17 -12.48
C ASP A 412 -8.80 6.85 -12.85
N LEU A 413 -9.55 5.76 -12.74
CA LEU A 413 -9.08 4.41 -13.09
C LEU A 413 -8.87 4.22 -14.60
N GLU A 414 -9.41 5.11 -15.43
CA GLU A 414 -9.27 5.06 -16.89
C GLU A 414 -8.04 5.82 -17.39
N SER A 415 -7.53 6.81 -16.66
CA SER A 415 -6.30 7.55 -17.03
C SER A 415 -5.04 6.68 -17.13
N ALA A 416 -5.03 5.49 -16.50
CA ALA A 416 -4.01 4.47 -16.73
C ALA A 416 -4.04 3.90 -18.17
N ARG A 417 -5.14 4.10 -18.90
CA ARG A 417 -5.34 3.77 -20.31
C ARG A 417 -5.18 5.03 -21.16
N VAL A 418 -3.94 5.52 -21.29
CA VAL A 418 -3.46 6.50 -22.29
C VAL A 418 -4.52 7.50 -22.77
N TYR A 419 -4.62 8.63 -22.06
CA TYR A 419 -5.40 9.79 -22.50
C TYR A 419 -4.86 10.30 -23.85
N LYS A 420 -5.52 9.93 -24.96
CA LYS A 420 -5.23 10.53 -26.26
C LYS A 420 -5.96 11.86 -26.35
N SER A 421 -5.23 12.93 -26.07
CA SER A 421 -5.65 14.34 -26.09
C SER A 421 -6.27 14.85 -27.41
N GLU A 422 -6.48 14.01 -28.42
CA GLU A 422 -6.84 14.46 -29.78
C GLU A 422 -8.36 14.50 -30.05
N ASP A 423 -9.19 13.84 -29.24
CA ASP A 423 -10.66 13.92 -29.38
C ASP A 423 -11.24 15.14 -28.63
N LYS A 424 -11.01 16.34 -29.19
CA LYS A 424 -11.53 17.63 -28.69
C LYS A 424 -13.01 17.89 -29.01
N THR A 425 -13.73 16.93 -29.60
CA THR A 425 -15.09 17.15 -30.10
C THR A 425 -16.19 16.58 -29.21
N ASN A 426 -15.86 15.88 -28.13
CA ASN A 426 -16.87 15.42 -27.18
C ASN A 426 -16.95 16.38 -25.98
N ASP A 427 -18.10 17.03 -25.84
CA ASP A 427 -18.63 17.66 -24.62
C ASP A 427 -18.79 16.63 -23.48
N SER A 428 -17.73 15.89 -23.18
CA SER A 428 -17.77 14.90 -22.12
C SER A 428 -17.68 15.65 -20.79
N PRO A 429 -18.63 15.41 -19.86
CA PRO A 429 -18.79 16.16 -18.61
C PRO A 429 -17.74 15.76 -17.56
N TRP A 430 -16.47 15.82 -17.93
CA TRP A 430 -15.35 15.55 -17.02
C TRP A 430 -15.18 16.69 -16.02
N PHE A 431 -14.60 16.38 -14.87
CA PHE A 431 -14.29 17.37 -13.85
C PHE A 431 -13.25 18.36 -14.38
N ASP A 432 -13.67 19.58 -14.70
CA ASP A 432 -12.76 20.71 -14.84
C ASP A 432 -12.13 20.98 -13.46
N GLU A 433 -10.82 21.15 -13.40
CA GLU A 433 -10.06 21.53 -12.20
C GLU A 433 -10.70 22.74 -11.48
N ARG A 434 -11.31 23.67 -12.25
CA ARG A 434 -12.07 24.82 -11.73
C ARG A 434 -13.34 24.44 -10.98
N MET A 435 -13.98 23.31 -11.30
CA MET A 435 -15.10 22.80 -10.52
C MET A 435 -14.64 22.25 -9.18
N LEU A 436 -13.50 21.55 -9.16
CA LEU A 436 -12.94 21.02 -7.91
C LEU A 436 -12.60 22.13 -6.93
N THR A 437 -12.04 23.25 -7.40
CA THR A 437 -11.74 24.42 -6.57
C THR A 437 -12.98 25.06 -5.94
N LYS A 438 -14.16 24.96 -6.58
CA LYS A 438 -15.43 25.50 -6.06
C LYS A 438 -16.16 24.55 -5.12
N MET A 439 -15.75 23.27 -5.07
CA MET A 439 -16.41 22.22 -4.28
C MET A 439 -15.69 21.91 -2.96
N THR A 440 -14.45 22.36 -2.82
CA THR A 440 -13.74 22.42 -1.53
C THR A 440 -14.17 23.67 -0.75
N PRO A 441 -14.73 23.54 0.46
CA PRO A 441 -15.12 24.67 1.31
C PRO A 441 -13.93 25.52 1.78
#